data_AF-A0A9W7Y3A9-F1
#
_entry.id   AF-A0A9W7Y3A9-F1
#
_cell.length_a   1.000
_cell.length_b   1.000
_cell.length_c   1.000
_cell.angle_alpha   90.00
_cell.angle_beta   90.00
_cell.angle_gamma   90.00
#
_symmetry.space_group_name_H-M   'P 1'
#
loop_
_entity.id
_entity.type
_entity.pdbx_description
1 polymer ?
#
loop_
_entity_poly.entity_id
_entity_poly.type
_entity_poly.pdbx_seq_one_letter_code
_entity_poly.pdbx_strand_id
1 'polypeptide(L)'
;MGAHGYSGWWGSMGGPKHRGIVTYQLSPYEMKTNAHLISKGTHNFFRRTSSQLGYILPGVFLFWAVTHFGKKRHEWLNSKAGHAAQHDG
;
A
#
# COMPACT_ATOMS: atom_id res chain seq x y z
N MET A 1 -21.53 -2.64 34.81
CA MET A 1 -20.70 -1.51 34.35
C MET A 1 -19.68 -2.09 33.38
N GLY A 2 -19.88 -1.94 32.07
CA GLY A 2 -18.98 -2.50 31.05
C GLY A 2 -17.68 -1.70 30.98
N ALA A 3 -16.57 -2.37 30.67
CA ALA A 3 -15.25 -1.75 30.54
C ALA A 3 -15.29 -0.51 29.63
N HIS A 4 -14.83 0.64 30.12
CA HIS A 4 -14.75 1.88 29.35
C HIS A 4 -13.59 1.78 28.34
N GLY A 5 -13.91 1.42 27.10
CA GLY A 5 -12.98 1.51 25.97
C GLY A 5 -13.01 2.87 25.28
N TYR A 6 -12.14 3.07 24.29
CA TYR A 6 -12.10 4.27 23.44
C TYR A 6 -13.25 4.35 22.41
N SER A 7 -14.24 3.45 22.48
CA SER A 7 -15.41 3.41 21.61
C SER A 7 -16.63 2.97 22.41
N GLY A 8 -17.78 3.61 22.17
CA GLY A 8 -19.08 3.23 22.73
C GLY A 8 -20.04 2.65 21.70
N TRP A 9 -21.34 2.94 21.82
CA TRP A 9 -22.41 2.44 20.93
C TRP A 9 -23.13 3.57 20.19
N TRP A 10 -24.07 3.23 19.30
CA TRP A 10 -24.97 4.21 18.68
C TRP A 10 -25.63 5.09 19.75
N GLY A 11 -25.52 6.41 19.59
CA GLY A 11 -25.99 7.40 20.56
C GLY A 11 -24.98 7.79 21.64
N SER A 12 -23.89 7.03 21.83
CA SER A 12 -22.82 7.35 22.79
C SER A 12 -21.48 6.74 22.36
N MET A 13 -20.94 7.19 21.21
CA MET A 13 -19.70 6.63 20.66
C MET A 13 -18.42 7.03 21.41
N GLY A 14 -18.49 7.99 22.34
CA GLY A 14 -17.32 8.46 23.09
C GLY A 14 -16.47 9.54 22.39
N GLY A 15 -16.94 10.08 21.26
CA GLY A 15 -16.32 11.23 20.59
C GLY A 15 -16.64 12.58 21.25
N PRO A 16 -15.97 13.67 20.83
CA PRO A 16 -16.26 15.00 21.34
C PRO A 16 -17.69 15.46 20.97
N LYS A 17 -18.22 16.43 21.71
CA LYS A 17 -19.55 17.00 21.41
C LYS A 17 -19.49 17.79 20.10
N HIS A 18 -20.34 17.44 19.13
CA HIS A 18 -20.46 18.16 17.85
C HIS A 18 -21.72 19.04 17.85
N ARG A 19 -21.61 20.31 17.43
CA ARG A 19 -22.75 21.22 17.24
C ARG A 19 -22.50 22.09 16.00
N GLY A 20 -23.54 22.29 15.19
CA GLY A 20 -23.48 23.19 14.02
C GLY A 20 -22.94 22.57 12.72
N ILE A 21 -22.72 21.26 12.68
CA ILE A 21 -22.33 20.55 11.45
C ILE A 21 -23.61 20.00 10.81
N VAL A 22 -23.88 20.40 9.57
CA VAL A 22 -25.03 19.92 8.78
C VAL A 22 -24.51 19.07 7.63
N THR A 23 -25.03 17.85 7.52
CA THR A 23 -24.63 16.88 6.48
C THR A 23 -25.78 16.67 5.51
N TYR A 24 -25.49 16.79 4.21
CA TYR A 24 -26.44 16.52 3.14
C TYR A 24 -26.02 15.29 2.36
N GLN A 25 -26.99 14.45 1.99
CA GLN A 25 -26.76 13.24 1.21
C GLN A 25 -27.91 13.08 0.20
N LEU A 26 -27.59 12.51 -0.97
CA LEU A 26 -28.58 12.15 -1.99
C LEU A 26 -28.85 10.64 -1.91
N SER A 27 -30.05 10.20 -2.29
CA SER A 27 -30.36 8.77 -2.36
C SER A 27 -29.45 8.08 -3.39
N PRO A 28 -28.87 6.91 -3.09
CA PRO A 28 -28.05 6.17 -4.05
C PRO A 28 -28.79 5.80 -5.34
N TYR A 29 -30.13 5.70 -5.30
CA TYR A 29 -30.98 5.42 -6.46
C TYR A 29 -31.13 6.61 -7.41
N GLU A 30 -30.77 7.82 -6.96
CA GLU A 30 -30.78 9.04 -7.76
C GLU A 30 -29.39 9.37 -8.32
N MET A 31 -28.36 8.62 -7.91
CA MET A 31 -26.97 8.79 -8.32
C MET A 31 -26.57 7.78 -9.40
N LYS A 32 -25.63 8.17 -10.27
CA LYS A 32 -24.95 7.23 -11.17
C LYS A 32 -23.84 6.51 -10.41
N THR A 33 -23.91 5.19 -10.31
CA THR A 33 -22.98 4.36 -9.50
C THR A 33 -21.50 4.59 -9.82
N ASN A 34 -21.15 4.69 -11.11
CA ASN A 34 -19.75 4.84 -11.57
C ASN A 34 -19.50 6.20 -12.24
N ALA A 35 -20.17 7.26 -11.77
CA ALA A 35 -19.96 8.60 -12.31
C ALA A 35 -18.47 8.98 -12.29
N HIS A 36 -17.94 9.43 -13.42
CA HIS A 36 -16.57 9.93 -13.57
C HIS A 36 -15.45 8.92 -13.23
N LEU A 37 -15.73 7.62 -13.21
CA LEU A 37 -14.73 6.60 -12.92
C LEU A 37 -13.51 6.72 -13.85
N ILE A 38 -13.75 6.92 -15.15
CA ILE A 38 -12.67 7.06 -16.13
C ILE A 38 -12.13 8.50 -16.15
N SER A 39 -12.99 9.51 -16.26
CA SER A 39 -12.56 10.90 -16.46
C SER A 39 -11.90 11.54 -15.24
N LYS A 40 -12.24 11.12 -14.01
CA LYS A 40 -11.63 11.63 -12.77
C LYS A 40 -10.93 10.54 -11.97
N GLY A 41 -11.48 9.33 -11.93
CA GLY A 41 -10.95 8.23 -11.14
C GLY A 41 -9.53 7.81 -11.56
N THR A 42 -9.24 7.77 -12.87
CA THR A 42 -7.90 7.44 -13.38
C THR A 42 -6.84 8.45 -12.93
N HIS A 43 -7.10 9.74 -13.10
CA HIS A 43 -6.19 10.80 -12.66
C HIS A 43 -5.97 10.76 -11.14
N ASN A 44 -7.04 10.56 -10.37
CA ASN A 44 -6.94 10.42 -8.92
C ASN A 44 -6.12 9.19 -8.51
N PHE A 45 -6.30 8.07 -9.20
CA PHE A 45 -5.49 6.87 -8.98
C PHE A 45 -4.01 7.15 -9.22
N PHE A 46 -3.64 7.73 -10.36
CA PHE A 46 -2.24 8.06 -10.65
C PHE A 46 -1.65 9.02 -9.62
N ARG A 47 -2.36 10.10 -9.28
CA ARG A 47 -1.93 11.09 -8.27
C ARG A 47 -1.69 10.46 -6.89
N ARG A 48 -2.56 9.53 -6.47
CA ARG A 48 -2.43 8.84 -5.17
C ARG A 48 -1.29 7.82 -5.21
N THR A 49 -1.23 6.99 -6.24
CA THR A 49 -0.18 5.97 -6.38
C THR A 49 1.20 6.61 -6.49
N SER A 50 1.37 7.67 -7.27
CA SER A 50 2.67 8.33 -7.45
C SER A 50 3.25 8.87 -6.13
N SER A 51 2.40 9.40 -5.24
CA SER A 51 2.83 9.89 -3.92
C SER A 51 3.41 8.80 -3.01
N GLN A 52 3.09 7.53 -3.26
CA GLN A 52 3.54 6.40 -2.45
C GLN A 52 4.76 5.69 -3.05
N LEU A 53 5.02 5.89 -4.34
CA LEU A 53 6.13 5.23 -5.04
C LEU A 53 7.48 5.51 -4.37
N GLY A 54 7.71 6.72 -3.88
CA GLY A 54 8.96 7.06 -3.18
C GLY A 54 9.22 6.22 -1.92
N TYR A 55 8.17 5.74 -1.24
CA TYR A 55 8.29 4.91 -0.05
C TYR A 55 8.37 3.41 -0.39
N ILE A 56 7.69 2.98 -1.45
CA ILE A 56 7.59 1.56 -1.82
C ILE A 56 8.78 1.13 -2.67
N LEU A 57 9.17 1.94 -3.66
CA LEU A 57 10.18 1.57 -4.66
C LEU A 57 11.54 1.22 -4.03
N PRO A 58 12.08 1.94 -3.03
CA PRO A 58 13.36 1.57 -2.42
C PRO A 58 13.38 0.15 -1.86
N GLY A 59 12.31 -0.26 -1.16
CA GLY A 59 12.20 -1.61 -0.61
C GLY A 59 12.10 -2.68 -1.70
N VAL A 60 11.30 -2.41 -2.74
CA VAL A 60 11.15 -3.32 -3.90
C VAL A 60 12.47 -3.49 -4.64
N PHE A 61 13.17 -2.38 -4.93
CA PHE A 61 14.45 -2.42 -5.65
C PHE A 61 15.54 -3.09 -4.82
N LEU A 62 15.59 -2.83 -3.52
CA LEU A 62 16.55 -3.49 -2.63
C LEU A 62 16.35 -5.01 -2.63
N PHE A 63 15.11 -5.47 -2.45
CA PHE A 63 14.78 -6.89 -2.48
C PHE A 63 15.15 -7.54 -3.83
N TRP A 64 14.78 -6.88 -4.93
CA TRP A 64 15.14 -7.35 -6.26
C TRP A 64 16.66 -7.42 -6.46
N ALA A 65 17.41 -6.39 -6.03
CA ALA A 65 18.85 -6.35 -6.20
C ALA A 65 19.56 -7.47 -5.41
N VAL A 66 19.18 -7.68 -4.14
CA VAL A 66 19.76 -8.73 -3.28
C VAL A 66 19.47 -10.12 -3.84
N THR A 67 18.23 -10.39 -4.23
CA THR A 67 17.85 -11.69 -4.78
C THR A 67 18.48 -11.97 -6.14
N HIS A 68 18.58 -10.95 -7.00
CA HIS A 68 19.24 -11.06 -8.31
C HIS A 68 20.74 -11.33 -8.17
N PHE A 69 21.41 -10.59 -7.29
CA PHE A 69 22.82 -10.83 -6.97
C PHE A 69 23.03 -12.24 -6.42
N GLY A 70 22.22 -12.65 -5.44
CA GLY A 70 22.32 -13.97 -4.81
C GLY A 70 22.17 -15.11 -5.82
N LYS A 71 21.19 -15.04 -6.73
CA LYS A 71 21.00 -16.04 -7.79
C LYS A 71 22.19 -16.12 -8.73
N LYS A 72 22.64 -14.98 -9.26
CA LYS A 72 23.82 -14.93 -10.15
C LYS A 72 25.08 -15.46 -9.48
N ARG A 73 25.31 -15.09 -8.21
CA ARG A 73 26.47 -15.56 -7.45
C ARG A 73 26.39 -17.06 -7.20
N HIS A 74 25.23 -17.59 -6.84
CA HIS A 74 25.01 -19.02 -6.63
C HIS A 74 25.23 -19.82 -7.92
N GLU A 75 24.71 -19.35 -9.06
CA GLU A 75 24.94 -19.96 -10.37
C GLU A 75 26.42 -19.95 -10.76
N TRP A 76 27.13 -18.84 -10.52
CA TRP A 76 28.57 -18.75 -10.80
C TRP A 76 29.40 -19.71 -9.94
N LEU A 77 29.10 -19.82 -8.64
CA LEU A 77 29.82 -20.73 -7.72
C LEU A 77 29.66 -22.20 -8.11
N ASN A 78 28.48 -22.59 -8.61
CA ASN A 78 28.22 -23.95 -9.10
C ASN A 78 28.68 -24.18 -10.56
N SER A 79 29.28 -23.17 -11.20
CA SER A 79 29.84 -23.32 -12.54
C SER A 79 31.26 -23.88 -12.49
N LYS A 80 31.73 -24.49 -13.59
CA LYS A 80 33.11 -25.01 -13.69
C LYS A 80 34.16 -23.93 -13.40
N ALA A 81 33.94 -22.71 -13.90
CA ALA A 81 34.84 -21.59 -13.66
C ALA A 81 34.85 -21.13 -12.20
N GLY A 82 33.69 -21.18 -11.53
CA GLY A 82 33.58 -20.90 -10.10
C GLY A 82 34.27 -21.94 -9.24
N HIS A 83 34.09 -23.24 -9.55
CA HIS A 83 34.78 -24.32 -8.86
C HIS A 83 36.31 -24.25 -9.02
N ALA A 84 36.82 -23.91 -10.21
CA ALA A 84 38.25 -23.69 -10.43
C ALA A 84 38.78 -22.52 -9.59
N ALA A 85 38.08 -21.37 -9.60
CA ALA A 85 38.47 -20.21 -8.81
C ALA A 85 38.38 -20.43 -7.28
N GLN A 86 37.56 -21.37 -6.82
CA GLN A 86 37.48 -21.77 -5.40
C GLN A 86 38.57 -22.74 -4.97
N HIS A 87 39.09 -23.53 -5.91
CA HIS A 87 40.15 -24.51 -5.65
C HIS A 87 41.54 -23.87 -5.71
N ASP A 88 41.70 -22.80 -6.48
CA ASP A 88 42.97 -22.07 -6.66
C ASP A 88 43.20 -20.95 -5.61
N GLY A 89 42.27 -20.75 -4.68
CA GLY A 89 42.28 -19.67 -3.67
C GLY A 89 42.45 -20.14 -2.23
#